data_AF-A0A151J1I5-F1
#
_entry.id   AF-A0A151J1I5-F1
#
_cell.length_a   1.000
_cell.length_b   1.000
_cell.length_c   1.000
_cell.angle_alpha   90.00
_cell.angle_beta   90.00
_cell.angle_gamma   90.00
#
_symmetry.space_group_name_H-M   'P 1'
#
loop_
_entity.id
_entity.type
_entity.pdbx_description
1 polymer ?
#
loop_
_entity_poly.entity_id
_entity_poly.type
_entity_poly.pdbx_seq_one_letter_code
_entity_poly.pdbx_strand_id
1 'polypeptide(L)'
;MYKPNAVAGNQEEQKLNALKVAADIIRSTMDQPLYIKSRDIVAATNLSDTTQVVVRLGGFHTILSFLGCIGYIMAGSGIKEALNTIYAEKTVDTILSGHAYARAVRAHTLLEVALYTLIFKQLEEEEPEFK
;
A
#
# COMPACT_ATOMS: atom_id res chain seq x y z
N MET A 1 22.34 24.04 -55.76
CA MET A 1 21.77 23.05 -54.81
C MET A 1 21.86 23.68 -53.42
N TYR A 2 20.83 24.43 -53.01
CA TYR A 2 20.81 25.15 -51.73
C TYR A 2 20.20 24.22 -50.68
N LYS A 3 20.96 23.86 -49.63
CA LYS A 3 20.45 23.09 -48.49
C LYS A 3 19.78 24.05 -47.50
N PRO A 4 18.68 23.64 -46.82
CA PRO A 4 17.98 24.51 -45.89
C PRO A 4 18.80 24.69 -44.62
N ASN A 5 18.89 25.94 -44.12
CA ASN A 5 19.45 26.23 -42.81
C ASN A 5 18.51 25.66 -41.74
N ALA A 6 19.02 24.71 -40.96
CA ALA A 6 18.39 24.25 -39.74
C ALA A 6 18.28 25.44 -38.78
N VAL A 7 17.07 25.71 -38.30
CA VAL A 7 16.80 26.71 -37.26
C VAL A 7 17.50 26.22 -36.00
N ALA A 8 18.64 26.83 -35.67
CA ALA A 8 19.31 26.62 -34.42
C ALA A 8 18.40 27.18 -33.33
N GLY A 9 17.73 26.27 -32.60
CA GLY A 9 17.03 26.62 -31.36
C GLY A 9 17.97 27.48 -30.51
N ASN A 10 17.49 28.66 -30.14
CA ASN A 10 18.24 29.66 -29.41
C ASN A 10 18.90 29.03 -28.17
N GLN A 11 20.17 29.35 -27.99
CA GLN A 11 21.03 28.83 -26.93
C GLN A 11 20.44 29.04 -25.51
N GLU A 12 19.53 30.00 -25.35
CA GLU A 12 18.72 30.23 -24.15
C GLU A 12 17.62 29.18 -23.93
N GLU A 13 16.94 28.69 -24.96
CA GLU A 13 15.90 27.65 -24.84
C GLU A 13 16.53 26.29 -24.51
N GLN A 14 17.74 26.03 -25.04
CA GLN A 14 18.54 24.87 -24.63
C GLN A 14 19.04 24.97 -23.19
N LYS A 15 19.45 26.16 -22.73
CA LYS A 15 19.79 26.41 -21.31
C LYS A 15 18.58 26.28 -20.38
N LEU A 16 17.42 26.79 -20.80
CA LEU A 16 16.15 26.69 -20.06
C LEU A 16 15.69 25.23 -19.93
N ASN A 17 15.83 24.43 -21.00
CA ASN A 17 15.52 23.01 -20.95
C ASN A 17 16.55 22.21 -20.12
N ALA A 18 17.84 22.57 -20.14
CA ALA A 18 18.84 21.98 -19.25
C ALA A 18 18.60 22.33 -17.76
N LEU A 19 18.15 23.56 -17.47
CA LEU A 19 17.72 24.00 -16.13
C LEU A 19 16.48 23.24 -15.63
N LYS A 20 15.52 22.94 -16.52
CA LYS A 20 14.35 22.10 -16.20
C LYS A 20 14.71 20.64 -15.90
N VAL A 21 15.84 20.15 -16.43
CA VAL A 21 16.35 18.78 -16.18
C VAL A 21 17.07 18.69 -14.82
N ALA A 22 17.44 19.82 -14.21
CA ALA A 22 18.11 19.89 -12.91
C ALA A 22 17.17 20.31 -11.75
N ALA A 23 15.87 20.02 -11.85
CA ALA A 23 14.96 20.18 -10.73
C ALA A 23 15.11 18.98 -9.78
N ASP A 24 15.59 19.23 -8.56
CA ASP A 24 15.67 18.20 -7.52
C ASP A 24 14.24 17.85 -7.05
N ILE A 25 13.74 16.70 -7.51
CA ILE A 25 12.42 16.19 -7.12
C ILE A 25 12.57 15.43 -5.80
N ILE A 26 12.09 16.02 -4.71
CA ILE A 26 12.07 15.39 -3.39
C ILE A 26 10.73 14.65 -3.24
N ARG A 27 10.78 13.31 -3.13
CA ARG A 27 9.61 12.47 -2.86
C ARG A 27 9.64 11.99 -1.43
N SER A 28 8.59 12.30 -0.68
CA SER A 28 8.41 11.82 0.68
C SER A 28 7.07 11.10 0.81
N THR A 29 7.09 9.90 1.40
CA THR A 29 5.87 9.12 1.67
C THR A 29 5.59 9.19 3.16
N MET A 30 4.37 9.51 3.54
CA MET A 30 4.01 9.79 4.93
C MET A 30 2.67 9.17 5.31
N ASP A 31 2.52 8.81 6.58
CA ASP A 31 1.24 8.34 7.11
C ASP A 31 0.18 9.42 7.04
N GLN A 32 -1.09 9.03 7.10
CA GLN A 32 -2.22 9.92 6.85
C GLN A 32 -2.17 11.26 7.60
N PRO A 33 -1.89 11.33 8.92
CA PRO A 33 -1.84 12.62 9.63
C PRO A 33 -0.69 13.53 9.14
N LEU A 34 0.47 12.93 8.88
CA LEU A 34 1.65 13.64 8.40
C LEU A 34 1.50 14.08 6.95
N TYR A 35 0.91 13.22 6.10
CA TYR A 35 0.58 13.53 4.72
C TYR A 35 -0.31 14.77 4.63
N ILE A 36 -1.38 14.83 5.43
CA ILE A 36 -2.28 15.99 5.47
C ILE A 36 -1.49 17.25 5.84
N LYS A 37 -0.69 17.19 6.91
CA LYS A 37 0.07 18.36 7.36
C LYS A 37 1.14 18.79 6.36
N SER A 38 1.83 17.86 5.73
CA SER A 38 2.84 18.17 4.72
C SER A 38 2.23 18.68 3.42
N ARG A 39 1.02 18.25 3.07
CA ARG A 39 0.25 18.85 1.98
C ARG A 39 -0.10 20.31 2.27
N ASP A 40 -0.54 20.62 3.49
CA ASP A 40 -0.80 22.00 3.91
C ASP A 40 0.47 22.86 3.81
N ILE A 41 1.61 22.35 4.28
CA ILE A 41 2.90 23.05 4.22
C ILE A 41 3.29 23.30 2.76
N VAL A 42 3.22 22.28 1.90
CA VAL A 42 3.56 22.43 0.47
C VAL A 42 2.62 23.43 -0.22
N ALA A 43 1.34 23.45 0.13
CA ALA A 43 0.38 24.41 -0.41
C ALA A 43 0.62 25.85 0.08
N ALA A 44 1.10 26.02 1.31
CA ALA A 44 1.39 27.32 1.90
C ALA A 44 2.79 27.87 1.58
N THR A 45 3.68 27.05 1.01
CA THR A 45 5.06 27.44 0.72
C THR A 45 5.19 27.91 -0.72
N ASN A 46 5.78 29.09 -0.92
CA ASN A 46 6.27 29.53 -2.23
C ASN A 46 7.58 28.78 -2.53
N LEU A 47 7.47 27.53 -2.95
CA LEU A 47 8.62 26.74 -3.40
C LEU A 47 9.24 27.42 -4.62
N SER A 48 10.58 27.48 -4.69
CA SER A 48 11.28 28.01 -5.87
C SER A 48 10.95 27.19 -7.11
N ASP A 49 11.01 27.79 -8.29
CA ASP A 49 10.75 27.11 -9.58
C ASP A 49 11.64 25.88 -9.83
N THR A 50 12.71 25.74 -9.04
CA THR A 50 13.70 24.66 -9.10
C THR A 50 13.45 23.52 -8.11
N THR A 51 12.57 23.69 -7.12
CA THR A 51 12.35 22.69 -6.05
C THR A 51 10.95 22.10 -6.15
N GLN A 52 10.86 20.83 -6.54
CA GLN A 52 9.57 20.13 -6.60
C GLN A 52 9.44 19.12 -5.46
N VAL A 53 8.60 19.44 -4.46
CA VAL A 53 8.27 18.51 -3.37
C VAL A 53 7.01 17.74 -3.71
N VAL A 54 7.12 16.42 -3.78
CA VAL A 54 5.99 15.50 -4.01
C VAL A 54 5.75 14.69 -2.74
N VAL A 55 4.71 15.07 -1.99
CA VAL A 55 4.23 14.33 -0.83
C VAL A 55 3.30 13.21 -1.30
N ARG A 56 3.52 11.98 -0.80
CA ARG A 56 2.72 10.79 -1.11
C ARG A 56 2.09 10.25 0.17
N LEU A 57 0.82 9.86 0.09
CA LEU A 57 0.15 9.16 1.18
C LEU A 57 0.69 7.73 1.27
N GLY A 58 1.19 7.37 2.45
CA GLY A 58 1.61 6.01 2.79
C GLY A 58 0.40 5.14 3.08
N GLY A 59 0.32 3.98 2.43
CA GLY A 59 -0.77 3.01 2.63
C GLY A 59 -0.49 1.96 3.71
N PHE A 60 0.72 1.93 4.28
CA PHE A 60 1.13 0.84 5.19
C PHE A 60 0.29 0.82 6.46
N HIS A 61 0.09 1.98 7.10
CA HIS A 61 -0.79 2.10 8.27
C HIS A 61 -2.24 1.77 7.94
N THR A 62 -2.74 2.17 6.77
CA THR A 62 -4.08 1.80 6.33
C THR A 62 -4.25 0.28 6.22
N ILE A 63 -3.24 -0.42 5.70
CA ILE A 63 -3.27 -1.89 5.61
C ILE A 63 -3.17 -2.53 6.99
N LEU A 64 -2.30 -2.05 7.88
CA LEU A 64 -2.22 -2.50 9.27
C LEU A 64 -3.58 -2.35 9.99
N SER A 65 -4.24 -1.19 9.83
CA SER A 65 -5.58 -0.95 10.38
C SER A 65 -6.62 -1.88 9.79
N PHE A 66 -6.61 -2.11 8.48
CA PHE A 66 -7.53 -3.04 7.82
C PHE A 66 -7.39 -4.46 8.35
N LEU A 67 -6.16 -4.96 8.53
CA LEU A 67 -5.91 -6.27 9.13
C LEU A 67 -6.44 -6.33 10.57
N GLY A 68 -6.26 -5.26 11.36
CA GLY A 68 -6.84 -5.16 12.70
C GLY A 68 -8.38 -5.15 12.69
N CYS A 69 -9.01 -4.52 11.69
CA CYS A 69 -10.46 -4.53 11.54
C CYS A 69 -11.03 -5.93 11.32
N ILE A 70 -10.32 -6.81 10.60
CA ILE A 70 -10.75 -8.22 10.44
C ILE A 70 -10.84 -8.89 11.81
N GLY A 71 -9.79 -8.76 12.64
CA GLY A 71 -9.79 -9.33 13.99
C GLY A 71 -10.87 -8.74 14.90
N TYR A 72 -11.15 -7.43 14.76
CA TYR A 72 -12.22 -6.77 15.51
C TYR A 72 -13.62 -7.24 15.10
N ILE A 73 -13.91 -7.26 13.80
CA ILE A 73 -15.23 -7.66 13.26
C ILE A 73 -15.51 -9.14 13.54
N MET A 74 -14.48 -9.98 13.42
CA MET A 74 -14.59 -11.43 13.62
C MET A 74 -14.36 -11.86 15.07
N ALA A 75 -14.34 -10.94 16.04
CA ALA A 75 -14.21 -11.30 17.45
C ALA A 75 -15.35 -12.24 17.88
N GLY A 76 -14.99 -13.35 18.54
CA GLY A 76 -15.94 -14.38 18.96
C GLY A 76 -16.36 -15.38 17.87
N SER A 77 -15.84 -15.28 16.65
CA SER A 77 -16.14 -16.23 15.55
C SER A 77 -15.40 -17.56 15.64
N GLY A 78 -14.49 -17.75 16.58
CA GLY A 78 -13.57 -18.89 16.61
C GLY A 78 -12.24 -18.65 15.85
N ILE A 79 -12.06 -17.49 15.19
CA ILE A 79 -10.84 -17.19 14.43
C ILE A 79 -9.58 -17.20 15.29
N LYS A 80 -9.68 -16.76 16.55
CA LYS A 80 -8.54 -16.73 17.48
C LYS A 80 -8.10 -18.15 17.83
N GLU A 81 -9.07 -19.01 18.12
CA GLU A 81 -8.90 -20.43 18.43
C GLU A 81 -8.30 -21.17 17.24
N ALA A 82 -8.81 -20.93 16.03
CA ALA A 82 -8.26 -21.50 14.80
C ALA A 82 -6.79 -21.09 14.59
N LEU A 83 -6.46 -19.80 14.76
CA LEU A 83 -5.08 -19.33 14.62
C LEU A 83 -4.15 -19.82 15.75
N ASN A 84 -4.68 -20.04 16.95
CA ASN A 84 -3.94 -20.60 18.08
C ASN A 84 -3.48 -22.05 17.84
N THR A 85 -4.02 -22.74 16.83
CA THR A 85 -3.54 -24.09 16.44
C THR A 85 -2.17 -24.06 15.77
N ILE A 86 -1.77 -22.92 15.18
CA ILE A 86 -0.54 -22.77 14.40
C ILE A 86 0.39 -21.65 14.91
N TYR A 87 -0.11 -20.75 15.77
CA TYR A 87 0.64 -19.67 16.39
C TYR A 87 0.43 -19.66 17.90
N ALA A 88 1.44 -19.19 18.65
CA ALA A 88 1.30 -18.95 20.08
C ALA A 88 0.31 -17.81 20.37
N GLU A 89 -0.45 -17.91 21.47
CA GLU A 89 -1.56 -17.01 21.80
C GLU A 89 -1.20 -15.51 21.72
N LYS A 90 -0.11 -15.11 22.36
CA LYS A 90 0.37 -13.71 22.32
C LYS A 90 0.68 -13.23 20.90
N THR A 91 1.11 -14.14 20.02
CA THR A 91 1.34 -13.83 18.61
C THR A 91 0.02 -13.61 17.88
N VAL A 92 -0.99 -14.43 18.17
CA VAL A 92 -2.33 -14.29 17.60
C VAL A 92 -2.96 -12.95 17.97
N ASP A 93 -2.80 -12.46 19.19
CA ASP A 93 -3.28 -11.12 19.58
C ASP A 93 -2.60 -10.01 18.74
N THR A 94 -1.30 -10.13 18.46
CA THR A 94 -0.59 -9.17 17.60
C THR A 94 -0.97 -9.28 16.11
N ILE A 95 -1.41 -10.47 15.67
CA ILE A 95 -1.92 -10.72 14.33
C ILE A 95 -3.30 -10.10 14.16
N LEU A 96 -4.22 -10.41 15.09
CA LEU A 96 -5.62 -9.96 15.05
C LEU A 96 -5.77 -8.46 15.30
N SER A 97 -4.79 -7.82 15.95
CA SER A 97 -4.72 -6.36 16.05
C SER A 97 -4.06 -5.69 14.84
N GLY A 98 -3.59 -6.46 13.84
CA GLY A 98 -2.98 -5.96 12.61
C GLY A 98 -1.53 -5.49 12.75
N HIS A 99 -0.99 -5.37 13.97
CA HIS A 99 0.36 -4.83 14.24
C HIS A 99 1.51 -5.70 13.72
N ALA A 100 1.27 -7.00 13.51
CA ALA A 100 2.25 -7.93 12.98
C ALA A 100 2.07 -8.18 11.48
N TYR A 101 2.17 -7.13 10.63
CA TYR A 101 1.84 -7.16 9.19
C TYR A 101 2.11 -8.49 8.47
N ALA A 102 3.38 -8.90 8.38
CA ALA A 102 3.75 -10.10 7.60
C ALA A 102 3.11 -11.37 8.15
N ARG A 103 3.00 -11.49 9.49
CA ARG A 103 2.32 -12.61 10.13
C ARG A 103 0.81 -12.54 9.94
N ALA A 104 0.22 -11.34 10.02
CA ALA A 104 -1.21 -11.14 9.86
C ALA A 104 -1.66 -11.48 8.42
N VAL A 105 -0.95 -11.02 7.40
CA VAL A 105 -1.21 -11.39 6.01
C VAL A 105 -1.17 -12.91 5.84
N ARG A 106 -0.08 -13.55 6.30
CA ARG A 106 0.06 -15.00 6.20
C ARG A 106 -1.05 -15.76 6.95
N ALA A 107 -1.38 -15.32 8.17
CA ALA A 107 -2.40 -15.95 9.00
C ALA A 107 -3.78 -15.88 8.36
N HIS A 108 -4.18 -14.70 7.87
CA HIS A 108 -5.48 -14.53 7.21
C HIS A 108 -5.55 -15.31 5.89
N THR A 109 -4.50 -15.34 5.08
CA THR A 109 -4.47 -16.17 3.85
C THR A 109 -4.57 -17.67 4.17
N LEU A 110 -3.89 -18.16 5.21
CA LEU A 110 -4.01 -19.56 5.63
C LEU A 110 -5.42 -19.89 6.12
N LEU A 111 -6.04 -18.98 6.89
CA LEU A 111 -7.40 -19.15 7.37
C LEU A 111 -8.41 -19.18 6.20
N GLU A 112 -8.24 -18.28 5.23
CA GLU A 112 -9.05 -18.24 4.01
C GLU A 112 -8.96 -19.56 3.23
N VAL A 113 -7.74 -20.04 2.97
CA VAL A 113 -7.53 -21.32 2.25
C VAL A 113 -8.11 -22.50 3.03
N ALA A 114 -7.94 -22.54 4.35
CA ALA A 114 -8.50 -23.59 5.19
C ALA A 114 -10.03 -23.59 5.15
N LEU A 115 -10.65 -22.41 5.23
CA LEU A 115 -12.10 -22.26 5.18
C LEU A 115 -12.66 -22.69 3.81
N TYR A 116 -12.05 -22.25 2.71
CA TYR A 116 -12.46 -22.71 1.37
C TYR A 116 -12.33 -24.21 1.22
N THR A 117 -11.23 -24.80 1.69
CA THR A 117 -11.02 -26.26 1.63
C THR A 117 -12.11 -27.02 2.38
N LEU A 118 -12.57 -26.51 3.52
CA LEU A 118 -13.67 -27.13 4.28
C LEU A 118 -15.01 -26.97 3.56
N ILE A 119 -15.32 -25.78 3.06
CA ILE A 119 -16.57 -25.51 2.33
C ILE A 119 -16.66 -26.39 1.07
N PHE A 120 -15.60 -26.48 0.27
CA PHE A 120 -15.60 -27.30 -0.94
C PHE A 120 -15.76 -28.79 -0.64
N LYS A 121 -15.13 -29.29 0.43
CA LYS A 121 -15.34 -30.68 0.88
C LYS A 121 -16.79 -30.95 1.27
N GLN A 122 -17.41 -30.02 2.00
CA GLN A 122 -18.81 -30.15 2.40
C GLN A 122 -19.74 -30.16 1.17
N LEU A 123 -19.51 -29.27 0.21
CA LEU A 123 -20.28 -29.24 -1.04
C LEU A 123 -20.15 -30.55 -1.84
N GLU A 124 -18.95 -31.13 -1.93
CA GLU A 124 -18.72 -32.41 -2.62
C GLU A 124 -19.38 -33.61 -1.90
N GLU A 125 -19.54 -33.55 -0.59
CA GLU A 125 -20.21 -34.58 0.21
C GLU A 125 -21.74 -34.50 0.10
N GLU A 126 -22.29 -33.30 -0.16
CA GLU A 126 -23.73 -33.05 -0.28
C GLU A 126 -24.32 -33.37 -1.67
N GLU A 127 -23.50 -33.49 -2.72
CA GLU A 127 -23.93 -33.98 -4.06
C GLU A 127 -23.42 -35.40 -4.38
N PRO A 128 -24.04 -36.47 -3.83
CA PRO A 128 -23.66 -37.85 -4.14
C PRO A 128 -24.08 -38.34 -5.53
N GLU A 129 -24.84 -37.56 -6.33
CA GLU A 129 -25.51 -38.03 -7.55
C GLU A 129 -24.65 -38.15 -8.83
N PHE A 130 -23.34 -37.84 -8.77
CA PHE A 130 -22.42 -38.01 -9.91
C PHE A 130 -21.12 -38.77 -9.58
N LYS A 131 -21.19 -39.73 -8.65
CA LYS A 131 -20.14 -40.76 -8.48
C LYS A 131 -20.57 -42.10 -9.07
#